data_AF-A0A8T5QU59-F1
#
_entry.id   AF-A0A8T5QU59-F1
#
_cell.length_a   1.000
_cell.length_b   1.000
_cell.length_c   1.000
_cell.angle_alpha   90.00
_cell.angle_beta   90.00
_cell.angle_gamma   90.00
#
_symmetry.space_group_name_H-M   'P 1'
#
loop_
_entity.id
_entity.type
_entity.pdbx_description
1 polymer ?
#
loop_
_entity_poly.entity_id
_entity_poly.type
_entity_poly.pdbx_seq_one_letter_code
_entity_poly.pdbx_strand_id
1 'polypeptide(L)'
;MPSKLFLSQLKPAFNLCKKNKGFFLLSCFIDLVFFLILLAVNYFFLMSVKDFIVGFIDAVQENFAGVLEKNLTVISPGMIKTPELMSAYHLILKYVVVFVLIALLVWIVFKGINWFIANRLIRKVKPGDFIKRFIAHTFLACICLFIIMVIATNLVAYSSSSFLPLFGSTTARFITLVLIWLLSYFLAVSYSTNLTCKELMKAGIKHYKELVPAHLFIFIGFLLLSYLTVESIKLDFWAPVFFALIITIPFVTYGRIYIVVVVNKVLKRGR
;
A
#
# COMPACT_ATOMS: atom_id res chain seq x y z
N MET A 1 -22.77 21.21 -2.39
CA MET A 1 -22.02 21.58 -3.63
C MET A 1 -20.58 21.03 -3.79
N PRO A 2 -20.20 19.82 -3.30
CA PRO A 2 -18.88 19.22 -3.62
C PRO A 2 -18.85 18.45 -4.96
N SER A 3 -20.00 17.98 -5.47
CA SER A 3 -20.08 17.15 -6.70
C SER A 3 -19.68 17.89 -7.98
N LYS A 4 -20.08 19.15 -8.15
CA LYS A 4 -19.71 19.96 -9.33
C LYS A 4 -18.21 20.21 -9.44
N LEU A 5 -17.55 20.40 -8.30
CA LEU A 5 -16.11 20.67 -8.24
C LEU A 5 -15.31 19.42 -8.64
N PHE A 6 -15.70 18.25 -8.13
CA PHE A 6 -15.12 16.96 -8.48
C PHE A 6 -15.27 16.66 -10.00
N LEU A 7 -16.49 16.72 -10.53
CA LEU A 7 -16.77 16.48 -11.96
C LEU A 7 -15.99 17.43 -12.88
N SER A 8 -15.81 18.68 -12.47
CA SER A 8 -15.06 19.68 -13.26
C SER A 8 -13.56 19.34 -13.44
N GLN A 9 -13.01 18.48 -12.57
CA GLN A 9 -11.60 18.11 -12.60
C GLN A 9 -11.33 16.76 -13.29
N LEU A 10 -12.34 15.90 -13.43
CA LEU A 10 -12.24 14.64 -14.19
C LEU A 10 -12.03 14.87 -15.69
N LYS A 11 -12.75 15.84 -16.27
CA LYS A 11 -12.71 16.13 -17.71
C LYS A 11 -11.30 16.52 -18.20
N PRO A 12 -10.55 17.42 -17.52
CA PRO A 12 -9.16 17.69 -17.86
C PRO A 12 -8.24 16.45 -17.84
N ALA A 13 -8.36 15.60 -16.82
CA ALA A 13 -7.55 14.38 -16.73
C ALA A 13 -7.88 13.39 -17.84
N PHE A 14 -9.17 13.23 -18.17
CA PHE A 14 -9.62 12.38 -19.27
C PHE A 14 -9.11 12.88 -20.62
N ASN A 15 -9.21 14.18 -20.88
CA ASN A 15 -8.70 14.80 -22.10
C ASN A 15 -7.17 14.61 -22.23
N LEU A 16 -6.43 14.67 -21.12
CA LEU A 16 -4.99 14.44 -21.11
C LEU A 16 -4.65 13.00 -21.50
N CYS A 17 -5.40 12.01 -20.96
CA CYS A 17 -5.24 10.60 -21.30
C CYS A 17 -5.60 10.34 -22.77
N LYS A 18 -6.71 10.93 -23.26
CA LYS A 18 -7.15 10.81 -24.65
C LYS A 18 -6.15 11.40 -25.64
N LYS A 19 -5.51 12.52 -25.30
CA LYS A 19 -4.48 13.16 -26.13
C LYS A 19 -3.17 12.35 -26.15
N ASN A 20 -2.82 11.72 -25.02
CA ASN A 20 -1.54 11.00 -24.84
C ASN A 20 -1.75 9.49 -24.67
N LYS A 21 -2.49 8.86 -25.59
CA LYS A 21 -2.87 7.44 -25.48
C LYS A 21 -1.68 6.50 -25.28
N GLY A 22 -0.58 6.72 -25.99
CA GLY A 22 0.63 5.90 -25.88
C GLY A 22 1.23 5.91 -24.47
N PHE A 23 1.36 7.09 -23.85
CA PHE A 23 1.85 7.21 -22.47
C PHE A 23 0.88 6.62 -21.45
N PHE A 24 -0.43 6.76 -21.67
CA PHE A 24 -1.45 6.14 -20.83
C PHE A 24 -1.36 4.61 -20.88
N LEU A 25 -1.32 4.03 -22.08
CA LEU A 25 -1.19 2.58 -22.28
C LEU A 25 0.13 2.05 -21.72
N LEU A 26 1.23 2.77 -21.91
CA LEU A 26 2.52 2.42 -21.31
C LEU A 26 2.44 2.41 -19.78
N SER A 27 1.81 3.41 -19.16
CA SER A 27 1.63 3.45 -17.71
C SER A 27 0.79 2.28 -17.20
N CYS A 28 -0.27 1.92 -17.92
CA CYS A 28 -1.08 0.73 -17.61
C CYS A 28 -0.24 -0.55 -17.72
N PHE A 29 0.57 -0.69 -18.79
CA PHE A 29 1.43 -1.86 -18.97
C PHE A 29 2.48 -1.98 -17.84
N ILE A 30 3.10 -0.87 -17.43
CA ILE A 30 4.02 -0.85 -16.29
C ILE A 30 3.32 -1.26 -14.99
N ASP A 31 2.08 -0.83 -14.77
CA ASP A 31 1.29 -1.26 -13.60
C ASP A 31 0.92 -2.75 -13.65
N LEU A 32 0.65 -3.30 -14.85
CA LEU A 32 0.41 -4.73 -15.05
C LEU A 32 1.66 -5.54 -14.74
N VAL A 33 2.81 -5.18 -15.31
CA VAL A 33 4.09 -5.86 -15.06
C VAL A 33 4.48 -5.76 -13.59
N PHE A 34 4.31 -4.59 -12.96
CA PHE A 34 4.50 -4.41 -11.52
C PHE A 34 3.69 -5.42 -10.71
N PHE A 35 2.39 -5.54 -11.03
CA PHE A 35 1.50 -6.43 -10.29
C PHE A 35 1.87 -7.90 -10.49
N LEU A 36 2.17 -8.31 -11.73
CA LEU A 36 2.60 -9.68 -12.03
C LEU A 36 3.90 -10.06 -11.31
N ILE A 37 4.89 -9.15 -11.29
CA ILE A 37 6.14 -9.37 -10.55
C ILE A 37 5.87 -9.44 -9.05
N LEU A 38 5.04 -8.54 -8.50
CA LEU A 38 4.71 -8.56 -7.07
C LEU A 38 3.98 -9.85 -6.69
N LEU A 39 3.08 -10.34 -7.55
CA LEU A 39 2.38 -11.61 -7.37
C LEU A 39 3.37 -12.79 -7.40
N ALA A 40 4.29 -12.82 -8.36
CA ALA A 40 5.32 -13.85 -8.46
C ALA A 40 6.25 -13.85 -7.24
N VAL A 41 6.69 -12.68 -6.78
CA VAL A 41 7.50 -12.51 -5.55
C VAL A 41 6.71 -13.00 -4.33
N ASN A 42 5.43 -12.65 -4.22
CA ASN A 42 4.57 -13.10 -3.13
C ASN A 42 4.38 -14.61 -3.15
N TYR A 43 4.08 -15.21 -4.31
CA TYR A 43 3.92 -16.65 -4.46
C TYR A 43 5.20 -17.41 -4.12
N PHE A 44 6.34 -17.01 -4.70
CA PHE A 44 7.64 -17.63 -4.40
C PHE A 44 7.96 -17.55 -2.89
N PHE A 45 7.66 -16.41 -2.28
CA PHE A 45 7.84 -16.21 -0.86
C PHE A 45 6.94 -17.12 -0.02
N LEU A 46 5.63 -17.12 -0.27
CA LEU A 46 4.67 -17.95 0.44
C LEU A 46 5.07 -19.43 0.36
N MET A 47 5.46 -19.91 -0.83
CA MET A 47 5.92 -21.28 -1.00
C MET A 47 7.23 -21.58 -0.25
N SER A 48 8.15 -20.63 -0.16
CA SER A 48 9.43 -20.81 0.54
C SER A 48 9.30 -20.80 2.07
N VAL A 49 8.27 -20.15 2.61
CA VAL A 49 8.09 -20.01 4.07
C VAL A 49 6.95 -20.90 4.60
N LYS A 50 6.12 -21.47 3.72
CA LYS A 50 4.94 -22.28 4.09
C LYS A 50 5.29 -23.35 5.11
N ASP A 51 6.28 -24.19 4.82
CA ASP A 51 6.61 -25.34 5.67
C ASP A 51 7.15 -24.89 7.04
N PHE A 52 7.87 -23.76 7.09
CA PHE A 52 8.32 -23.17 8.36
C PHE A 52 7.17 -22.55 9.16
N ILE A 53 6.17 -21.95 8.49
CA ILE A 53 4.98 -21.41 9.16
C ILE A 53 4.13 -22.56 9.70
N VAL A 54 3.91 -23.61 8.91
CA VAL A 54 3.16 -24.79 9.34
C VAL A 54 3.87 -25.45 10.53
N GLY A 55 5.18 -25.74 10.41
CA GLY A 55 5.95 -26.31 11.52
C GLY A 55 5.99 -25.42 12.77
N PHE A 56 6.00 -24.10 12.61
CA PHE A 56 5.89 -23.16 13.73
C PHE A 56 4.51 -23.21 14.40
N ILE A 57 3.43 -23.25 13.61
CA ILE A 57 2.06 -23.35 14.11
C ILE A 57 1.86 -24.68 14.84
N ASP A 58 2.30 -25.78 14.25
CA ASP A 58 2.19 -27.12 14.82
C ASP A 58 2.96 -27.20 16.14
N ALA A 59 4.20 -26.70 16.19
CA ALA A 59 4.99 -26.64 17.43
C ALA A 59 4.34 -25.77 18.50
N VAL A 60 3.69 -24.65 18.12
CA VAL A 60 2.94 -23.81 19.06
C VAL A 60 1.68 -24.54 19.55
N GLN A 61 0.97 -25.25 18.69
CA GLN A 61 -0.22 -26.03 19.05
C GLN A 61 0.12 -27.18 19.99
N GLU A 62 1.18 -27.94 19.70
CA GLU A 62 1.64 -29.07 20.52
C GLU A 62 2.13 -28.63 21.90
N ASN A 63 2.94 -27.56 21.97
CA ASN A 63 3.51 -27.08 23.24
C ASN A 63 2.51 -26.28 24.10
N PHE A 64 1.39 -25.83 23.52
CA PHE A 64 0.43 -24.95 24.20
C PHE A 64 -1.04 -25.33 23.97
N ALA A 65 -1.32 -26.61 23.73
CA ALA A 65 -2.66 -27.14 23.42
C ALA A 65 -3.76 -26.74 24.44
N GLY A 66 -3.41 -26.38 25.68
CA GLY A 66 -4.34 -25.88 26.70
C GLY A 66 -4.48 -24.36 26.81
N VAL A 67 -3.63 -23.55 26.16
CA VAL A 67 -3.64 -22.07 26.19
C VAL A 67 -4.25 -21.47 24.91
N LEU A 68 -4.32 -22.25 23.84
CA LEU A 68 -4.69 -21.78 22.50
C LEU A 68 -6.18 -21.49 22.27
N GLU A 69 -7.09 -22.00 23.11
CA GLU A 69 -8.54 -21.86 22.88
C GLU A 69 -9.05 -20.41 22.87
N LYS A 70 -8.24 -19.42 23.33
CA LYS A 70 -8.71 -18.04 23.43
C LYS A 70 -8.00 -16.98 22.58
N ASN A 71 -6.71 -17.03 22.24
CA ASN A 71 -6.07 -15.96 21.46
C ASN A 71 -4.73 -16.36 20.82
N LEU A 72 -4.75 -16.80 19.55
CA LEU A 72 -3.54 -16.99 18.71
C LEU A 72 -2.74 -15.70 18.43
N THR A 73 -3.27 -14.53 18.80
CA THR A 73 -2.67 -13.23 18.48
C THR A 73 -1.55 -12.81 19.42
N VAL A 74 -1.30 -13.54 20.52
CA VAL A 74 -0.24 -13.21 21.48
C VAL A 74 0.57 -14.46 21.79
N ILE A 75 1.62 -14.68 21.00
CA ILE A 75 2.71 -15.56 21.41
C ILE A 75 3.36 -14.86 22.62
N SER A 76 3.22 -15.44 23.82
CA SER A 76 3.84 -14.85 25.00
C SER A 76 5.37 -14.83 24.80
N PRO A 77 6.11 -13.80 25.23
CA PRO A 77 7.58 -13.78 25.14
C PRO A 77 8.26 -14.99 25.80
N GLY A 78 7.55 -15.70 26.69
CA GLY A 78 8.02 -16.95 27.29
C GLY A 78 7.94 -18.17 26.36
N MET A 79 7.08 -18.14 25.34
CA MET A 79 6.86 -19.24 24.39
C MET A 79 8.00 -19.38 23.36
N ILE A 80 8.72 -18.29 23.06
CA ILE A 80 9.82 -18.25 22.06
C ILE A 80 11.15 -18.76 22.65
N LYS A 81 11.16 -19.24 23.89
CA LYS A 81 12.41 -19.62 24.59
C LYS A 81 12.95 -21.00 24.22
N THR A 82 12.20 -21.83 23.50
CA THR A 82 12.74 -23.10 23.01
C THR A 82 13.64 -22.86 21.78
N PRO A 83 14.83 -23.50 21.70
CA PRO A 83 15.77 -23.29 20.59
C PRO A 83 15.17 -23.52 19.20
N GLU A 84 14.27 -24.50 19.07
CA GLU A 84 13.58 -24.85 17.83
C GLU A 84 12.64 -23.72 17.36
N LEU A 85 11.86 -23.16 18.29
CA LEU A 85 10.89 -22.11 18.00
C LEU A 85 11.57 -20.78 17.72
N MET A 86 12.70 -20.50 18.38
CA MET A 86 13.56 -19.35 18.10
C MET A 86 14.24 -19.47 16.73
N SER A 87 14.71 -20.66 16.34
CA SER A 87 15.30 -20.91 15.02
C SER A 87 14.27 -20.71 13.90
N ALA A 88 13.07 -21.30 14.04
CA ALA A 88 11.97 -21.11 13.10
C ALA A 88 11.54 -19.63 13.00
N TYR A 89 11.44 -18.93 14.14
CA TYR A 89 11.14 -17.49 14.19
C TYR A 89 12.18 -16.66 13.44
N HIS A 90 13.47 -16.90 13.67
CA HIS A 90 14.55 -16.20 12.97
C HIS A 90 14.53 -16.45 11.46
N LEU A 91 14.22 -17.67 11.04
CA LEU A 91 14.13 -18.01 9.63
C LEU A 91 12.95 -17.31 8.97
N ILE A 92 11.77 -17.35 9.60
CA ILE A 92 10.58 -16.60 9.15
C ILE A 92 10.91 -15.11 9.04
N LEU A 93 11.55 -14.53 10.07
CA LEU A 93 11.92 -13.11 10.07
C LEU A 93 12.90 -12.76 8.94
N LYS A 94 13.94 -13.58 8.72
CA LYS A 94 14.89 -13.40 7.62
C LYS A 94 14.17 -13.35 6.28
N TYR A 95 13.28 -14.30 6.05
CA TYR A 95 12.47 -14.36 4.86
C TYR A 95 11.59 -13.10 4.74
N VAL A 96 10.86 -12.71 5.79
CA VAL A 96 10.00 -11.51 5.78
C VAL A 96 10.80 -10.25 5.41
N VAL A 97 12.00 -10.09 5.97
CA VAL A 97 12.88 -8.96 5.64
C VAL A 97 13.28 -8.99 4.16
N VAL A 98 13.70 -10.15 3.64
CA VAL A 98 14.06 -10.31 2.22
C VAL A 98 12.87 -9.97 1.30
N PHE A 99 11.67 -10.45 1.64
CA PHE A 99 10.45 -10.12 0.90
C PHE A 99 10.17 -8.61 0.89
N VAL A 100 10.24 -7.96 2.05
CA VAL A 100 10.00 -6.50 2.15
C VAL A 100 11.02 -5.72 1.32
N LEU A 101 12.29 -6.11 1.31
CA LEU A 101 13.33 -5.47 0.52
C LEU A 101 13.09 -5.64 -1.00
N ILE A 102 12.73 -6.84 -1.45
CA ILE A 102 12.42 -7.10 -2.86
C ILE A 102 11.16 -6.32 -3.28
N ALA A 103 10.10 -6.38 -2.48
CA ALA A 103 8.86 -5.65 -2.73
C ALA A 103 9.09 -4.13 -2.79
N LEU A 104 9.95 -3.60 -1.92
CA LEU A 104 10.35 -2.19 -1.93
C LEU A 104 11.13 -1.83 -3.20
N LEU A 105 12.06 -2.69 -3.64
CA LEU A 105 12.81 -2.46 -4.88
C LEU A 105 11.88 -2.44 -6.10
N VAL A 106 11.00 -3.44 -6.20
CA VAL A 106 9.98 -3.53 -7.25
C VAL A 106 9.07 -2.29 -7.22
N TRP A 107 8.64 -1.86 -6.03
CA TRP A 107 7.88 -0.63 -5.87
C TRP A 107 8.64 0.60 -6.41
N ILE A 108 9.89 0.79 -5.98
CA ILE A 108 10.71 1.94 -6.38
C ILE A 108 10.87 2.03 -7.90
N VAL A 109 11.19 0.91 -8.54
CA VAL A 109 11.41 0.86 -9.99
C VAL A 109 10.11 1.16 -10.73
N PHE A 110 9.08 0.35 -10.53
CA PHE A 110 7.89 0.43 -11.37
C PHE A 110 7.01 1.63 -11.01
N LYS A 111 6.74 1.87 -9.72
CA LYS A 111 5.92 3.02 -9.31
C LYS A 111 6.67 4.34 -9.52
N GLY A 112 8.00 4.36 -9.36
CA GLY A 112 8.82 5.52 -9.68
C GLY A 112 8.66 5.94 -11.14
N ILE A 113 8.83 5.01 -12.08
CA ILE A 113 8.64 5.28 -13.51
C ILE A 113 7.22 5.77 -13.79
N ASN A 114 6.22 5.11 -13.21
CA ASN A 114 4.82 5.43 -13.45
C ASN A 114 4.41 6.82 -12.93
N TRP A 115 4.86 7.20 -11.74
CA TRP A 115 4.66 8.55 -11.23
C TRP A 115 5.46 9.60 -12.00
N PHE A 116 6.66 9.25 -12.50
CA PHE A 116 7.44 10.12 -13.36
C PHE A 116 6.70 10.43 -14.67
N ILE A 117 6.17 9.40 -15.36
CA ILE A 117 5.39 9.56 -16.59
C ILE A 117 4.18 10.47 -16.34
N ALA A 118 3.40 10.20 -15.28
CA ALA A 118 2.23 11.01 -14.94
C ALA A 118 2.58 12.49 -14.70
N ASN A 119 3.70 12.76 -14.03
CA ASN A 119 4.21 14.11 -13.85
C ASN A 119 4.64 14.77 -15.17
N ARG A 120 5.34 14.03 -16.03
CA ARG A 120 5.87 14.53 -17.31
C ARG A 120 4.78 14.91 -18.31
N LEU A 121 3.60 14.28 -18.23
CA LEU A 121 2.44 14.63 -19.03
C LEU A 121 1.88 16.04 -18.75
N ILE A 122 2.22 16.63 -17.59
CA ILE A 122 1.61 17.87 -17.11
C ILE A 122 2.64 18.99 -16.97
N ARG A 123 3.87 18.66 -16.61
CA ARG A 123 4.96 19.63 -16.38
C ARG A 123 6.31 19.04 -16.75
N LYS A 124 7.26 19.90 -17.09
CA LYS A 124 8.66 19.49 -17.26
C LYS A 124 9.24 19.10 -15.91
N VAL A 125 9.73 17.87 -15.78
CA VAL A 125 10.38 17.35 -14.57
C VAL A 125 11.73 16.76 -14.94
N LYS A 126 12.78 17.14 -14.20
CA LYS A 126 14.11 16.55 -14.35
C LYS A 126 14.11 15.13 -13.72
N PRO A 127 14.55 14.08 -14.45
CA PRO A 127 14.52 12.71 -13.94
C PRO A 127 15.26 12.53 -12.62
N GLY A 128 16.47 13.08 -12.49
CA GLY A 128 17.29 12.95 -11.28
C GLY A 128 16.62 13.51 -10.02
N ASP A 129 16.09 14.74 -10.11
CA ASP A 129 15.40 15.40 -8.98
C ASP A 129 14.13 14.65 -8.58
N PHE A 130 13.42 14.09 -9.56
CA PHE A 130 12.25 13.28 -9.31
C PHE A 130 12.60 11.98 -8.59
N ILE A 131 13.58 11.22 -9.10
CA ILE A 131 13.98 9.92 -8.55
C ILE A 131 14.46 10.08 -7.11
N LYS A 132 15.36 11.04 -6.84
CA LYS A 132 15.86 11.32 -5.48
C LYS A 132 14.70 11.60 -4.52
N ARG A 133 13.77 12.46 -4.92
CA ARG A 133 12.60 12.80 -4.10
C ARG A 133 11.67 11.60 -3.91
N PHE A 134 11.40 10.86 -4.97
CA PHE A 134 10.51 9.69 -4.93
C PHE A 134 11.05 8.64 -3.96
N ILE A 135 12.35 8.32 -4.05
CA ILE A 135 13.02 7.39 -3.14
C ILE A 135 12.95 7.90 -1.70
N ALA A 136 13.30 9.16 -1.44
CA ALA A 136 13.26 9.73 -0.09
C ALA A 136 11.87 9.65 0.55
N HIS A 137 10.81 10.00 -0.19
CA HIS A 137 9.43 9.89 0.31
C HIS A 137 8.98 8.45 0.47
N THR A 138 9.44 7.53 -0.38
CA THR A 138 9.17 6.09 -0.25
C THR A 138 9.78 5.57 1.06
N PHE A 139 11.05 5.86 1.34
CA PHE A 139 11.70 5.43 2.58
C PHE A 139 11.05 6.04 3.83
N LEU A 140 10.71 7.34 3.78
CA LEU A 140 9.97 7.98 4.87
C LEU A 140 8.62 7.28 5.10
N ALA A 141 7.90 6.94 4.04
CA ALA A 141 6.64 6.20 4.15
C ALA A 141 6.84 4.79 4.71
N CYS A 142 7.92 4.09 4.35
CA CYS A 142 8.25 2.79 4.94
C CYS A 142 8.49 2.89 6.46
N ILE A 143 9.20 3.92 6.92
CA ILE A 143 9.41 4.18 8.36
C ILE A 143 8.06 4.46 9.04
N CYS A 144 7.22 5.33 8.46
CA CYS A 144 5.89 5.60 9.01
C CYS A 144 5.01 4.34 9.04
N LEU A 145 5.06 3.51 8.00
CA LEU A 145 4.32 2.25 7.96
C LEU A 145 4.79 1.29 9.05
N PHE A 146 6.12 1.18 9.26
CA PHE A 146 6.67 0.38 10.34
C PHE A 146 6.17 0.85 11.71
N ILE A 147 6.19 2.17 11.97
CA ILE A 147 5.65 2.75 13.22
C ILE A 147 4.16 2.44 13.37
N ILE A 148 3.36 2.58 12.31
CA ILE A 148 1.93 2.24 12.32
C ILE A 148 1.73 0.76 12.68
N MET A 149 2.51 -0.15 12.09
CA MET A 149 2.40 -1.59 12.36
C MET A 149 2.80 -1.92 13.81
N VAL A 150 3.85 -1.31 14.35
CA VAL A 150 4.25 -1.47 15.76
C VAL A 150 3.14 -1.00 16.70
N ILE A 151 2.56 0.18 16.43
CA ILE A 151 1.43 0.70 17.22
C ILE A 151 0.22 -0.24 17.11
N ALA A 152 -0.09 -0.74 15.90
CA ALA A 152 -1.21 -1.65 15.68
C ALA A 152 -1.05 -2.96 16.46
N THR A 153 0.13 -3.58 16.41
CA THR A 153 0.43 -4.81 17.15
C THR A 153 0.35 -4.58 18.65
N ASN A 154 0.91 -3.47 19.15
CA ASN A 154 0.83 -3.13 20.57
C ASN A 154 -0.62 -2.87 21.01
N LEU A 155 -1.42 -2.14 20.23
CA LEU A 155 -2.84 -1.89 20.55
C LEU A 155 -3.63 -3.19 20.67
N VAL A 156 -3.39 -4.16 19.77
CA VAL A 156 -4.02 -5.49 19.85
C VAL A 156 -3.55 -6.24 21.11
N ALA A 157 -2.24 -6.26 21.36
CA ALA A 157 -1.66 -6.95 22.52
C ALA A 157 -2.18 -6.37 23.86
N TYR A 158 -2.15 -5.04 24.03
CA TYR A 158 -2.65 -4.36 25.23
C TYR A 158 -4.15 -4.60 25.46
N SER A 159 -4.94 -4.62 24.39
CA SER A 159 -6.38 -4.91 24.50
C SER A 159 -6.63 -6.35 24.96
N SER A 160 -5.87 -7.32 24.42
CA SER A 160 -6.00 -8.72 24.83
C SER A 160 -5.51 -9.02 26.25
N SER A 161 -4.67 -8.16 26.83
CA SER A 161 -4.13 -8.32 28.19
C SER A 161 -4.82 -7.46 29.26
N SER A 162 -5.72 -6.55 28.88
CA SER A 162 -6.40 -5.64 29.82
C SER A 162 -7.68 -6.27 30.38
N PHE A 163 -7.92 -6.09 31.68
CA PHE A 163 -9.16 -6.50 32.35
C PHE A 163 -10.41 -5.79 31.78
N LEU A 164 -10.22 -4.58 31.24
CA LEU A 164 -11.22 -3.83 30.48
C LEU A 164 -10.62 -3.46 29.12
N PRO A 165 -10.93 -4.20 28.03
CA PRO A 165 -10.40 -3.89 26.72
C PRO A 165 -10.98 -2.56 26.23
N LEU A 166 -10.15 -1.51 26.17
CA LEU A 166 -10.54 -0.19 25.67
C LEU A 166 -10.89 -0.20 24.17
N PHE A 167 -10.34 -1.15 23.41
CA PHE A 167 -10.57 -1.28 21.96
C PHE A 167 -10.70 -2.74 21.54
N GLY A 168 -11.79 -3.13 20.89
CA GLY A 168 -11.87 -4.45 20.26
C GLY A 168 -10.86 -4.62 19.12
N SER A 169 -10.51 -5.87 18.78
CA SER A 169 -9.58 -6.20 17.67
C SER A 169 -10.02 -5.61 16.33
N THR A 170 -11.34 -5.57 16.08
CA THR A 170 -11.95 -4.92 14.92
C THR A 170 -11.68 -3.42 14.88
N THR A 171 -11.78 -2.73 16.02
CA THR A 171 -11.51 -1.29 16.12
C THR A 171 -10.04 -0.97 15.87
N ALA A 172 -9.11 -1.77 16.42
CA ALA A 172 -7.68 -1.62 16.18
C ALA A 172 -7.32 -1.81 14.69
N ARG A 173 -7.91 -2.82 14.03
CA ARG A 173 -7.76 -3.04 12.58
C ARG A 173 -8.30 -1.86 11.77
N PHE A 174 -9.46 -1.33 12.14
CA PHE A 174 -10.05 -0.17 11.47
C PHE A 174 -9.17 1.08 11.60
N ILE A 175 -8.68 1.39 12.80
CA ILE A 175 -7.75 2.51 13.04
C ILE A 175 -6.49 2.34 12.18
N THR A 176 -5.91 1.13 12.16
CA THR A 176 -4.73 0.81 11.35
C THR A 176 -4.98 1.05 9.86
N LEU A 177 -6.14 0.62 9.34
CA LEU A 177 -6.53 0.84 7.95
C LEU A 177 -6.66 2.34 7.63
N VAL A 178 -7.24 3.12 8.54
CA VAL A 178 -7.35 4.58 8.38
C VAL A 178 -5.96 5.24 8.37
N LEU A 179 -5.04 4.84 9.24
CA LEU A 179 -3.68 5.36 9.26
C LEU A 179 -2.90 5.01 7.98
N ILE A 180 -3.04 3.78 7.48
CA ILE A 180 -2.47 3.36 6.19
C ILE A 180 -3.07 4.18 5.04
N TRP A 181 -4.38 4.40 5.05
CA TRP A 181 -5.06 5.22 4.05
C TRP A 181 -4.53 6.66 4.06
N LEU A 182 -4.41 7.30 5.23
CA LEU A 182 -3.85 8.64 5.39
C LEU A 182 -2.38 8.71 4.93
N LEU A 183 -1.57 7.72 5.28
CA LEU A 183 -0.19 7.64 4.83
C LEU A 183 -0.13 7.56 3.30
N SER A 184 -0.91 6.66 2.69
CA SER A 184 -0.98 6.50 1.24
C SER A 184 -1.48 7.78 0.53
N TYR A 185 -2.39 8.53 1.15
CA TYR A 185 -2.88 9.81 0.66
C TYR A 185 -1.77 10.84 0.56
N PHE A 186 -1.06 11.08 1.67
CA PHE A 186 0.04 12.06 1.68
C PHE A 186 1.19 11.62 0.78
N LEU A 187 1.42 10.31 0.65
CA LEU A 187 2.40 9.76 -0.26
C LEU A 187 2.05 10.03 -1.74
N ALA A 188 0.81 9.81 -2.15
CA ALA A 188 0.35 10.11 -3.51
C ALA A 188 0.45 11.61 -3.84
N VAL A 189 0.12 12.48 -2.88
CA VAL A 189 0.31 13.93 -3.02
C VAL A 189 1.80 14.27 -3.15
N SER A 190 2.68 13.62 -2.38
CA SER A 190 4.14 13.83 -2.41
C SER A 190 4.77 13.51 -3.76
N TYR A 191 4.35 12.42 -4.38
CA TYR A 191 4.81 12.01 -5.70
C TYR A 191 4.33 12.96 -6.80
N SER A 192 3.25 13.71 -6.54
CA SER A 192 2.64 14.64 -7.48
C SER A 192 3.22 16.05 -7.43
N THR A 193 4.06 16.38 -6.44
CA THR A 193 4.56 17.74 -6.22
C THR A 193 6.06 17.78 -5.93
N ASN A 194 6.62 19.00 -5.85
CA ASN A 194 8.01 19.27 -5.47
C ASN A 194 8.09 20.03 -4.13
N LEU A 195 6.99 20.08 -3.39
CA LEU A 195 6.92 20.78 -2.10
C LEU A 195 7.69 20.05 -1.00
N THR A 196 8.10 20.79 0.01
CA THR A 196 8.62 20.23 1.27
C THR A 196 7.53 19.49 2.05
N CYS A 197 7.89 18.61 2.99
CA CYS A 197 6.91 17.87 3.81
C CYS A 197 5.91 18.79 4.53
N LYS A 198 6.37 19.93 5.09
CA LYS A 198 5.51 20.90 5.79
C LYS A 198 4.50 21.55 4.85
N GLU A 199 4.95 22.00 3.69
CA GLU A 199 4.08 22.62 2.67
C GLU A 199 3.10 21.61 2.09
N LEU A 200 3.55 20.36 1.92
CA LEU A 200 2.73 19.25 1.47
C LEU A 200 1.60 18.95 2.44
N MET A 201 1.89 18.85 3.75
CA MET A 201 0.86 18.65 4.76
C MET A 201 -0.15 19.80 4.73
N LYS A 202 0.33 21.04 4.67
CA LYS A 202 -0.54 22.23 4.59
C LYS A 202 -1.41 22.19 3.34
N ALA A 203 -0.86 21.87 2.17
CA ALA A 203 -1.60 21.78 0.92
C ALA A 203 -2.61 20.62 0.94
N GLY A 204 -2.19 19.44 1.42
CA GLY A 204 -3.02 18.25 1.51
C GLY A 204 -4.21 18.42 2.46
N ILE A 205 -4.03 19.15 3.56
CA ILE A 205 -5.11 19.50 4.50
C ILE A 205 -5.99 20.60 3.91
N LYS A 206 -5.42 21.68 3.38
CA LYS A 206 -6.20 22.82 2.84
C LYS A 206 -7.10 22.40 1.67
N HIS A 207 -6.64 21.45 0.84
CA HIS A 207 -7.30 21.05 -0.40
C HIS A 207 -7.85 19.62 -0.37
N TYR A 208 -8.14 19.08 0.82
CA TYR A 208 -8.57 17.70 0.99
C TYR A 208 -9.84 17.37 0.18
N LYS A 209 -10.80 18.30 0.07
CA LYS A 209 -12.06 18.08 -0.67
C LYS A 209 -11.85 17.78 -2.16
N GLU A 210 -10.73 18.22 -2.72
CA GLU A 210 -10.36 18.04 -4.13
C GLU A 210 -9.49 16.79 -4.31
N LEU A 211 -8.59 16.52 -3.36
CA LEU A 211 -7.60 15.45 -3.44
C LEU A 211 -8.11 14.10 -2.92
N VAL A 212 -8.98 14.09 -1.90
CA VAL A 212 -9.51 12.85 -1.30
C VAL A 212 -10.29 12.01 -2.31
N PRO A 213 -11.24 12.57 -3.11
CA PRO A 213 -11.93 11.78 -4.12
C PRO A 213 -10.98 11.15 -5.14
N ALA A 214 -9.95 11.89 -5.55
CA ALA A 214 -8.94 11.42 -6.49
C ALA A 214 -8.14 10.23 -5.94
N HIS A 215 -7.75 10.32 -4.67
CA HIS A 215 -7.05 9.24 -3.97
C HIS A 215 -7.94 8.03 -3.70
N LEU A 216 -9.21 8.22 -3.38
CA LEU A 216 -10.15 7.12 -3.16
C LEU A 216 -10.25 6.20 -4.38
N PHE A 217 -10.19 6.72 -5.61
CA PHE A 217 -10.15 5.86 -6.81
C PHE A 217 -8.94 4.92 -6.83
N ILE A 218 -7.77 5.45 -6.50
CA ILE A 218 -6.54 4.65 -6.46
C ILE A 218 -6.63 3.63 -5.33
N PHE A 219 -7.03 4.08 -4.14
CA PHE A 219 -7.08 3.25 -2.94
C PHE A 219 -8.10 2.11 -3.07
N ILE A 220 -9.32 2.39 -3.55
CA ILE A 220 -10.34 1.36 -3.79
C ILE A 220 -9.88 0.39 -4.87
N GLY A 221 -9.24 0.87 -5.94
CA GLY A 221 -8.68 0.02 -6.98
C GLY A 221 -7.65 -0.97 -6.43
N PHE A 222 -6.75 -0.50 -5.56
CA PHE A 222 -5.79 -1.37 -4.87
C PHE A 222 -6.45 -2.34 -3.88
N LEU A 223 -7.44 -1.91 -3.10
CA LEU A 223 -8.17 -2.79 -2.18
C LEU A 223 -8.90 -3.90 -2.94
N LEU A 224 -9.57 -3.56 -4.04
CA LEU A 224 -10.27 -4.53 -4.88
C LEU A 224 -9.29 -5.54 -5.50
N LEU A 225 -8.15 -5.07 -6.01
CA LEU A 225 -7.08 -5.94 -6.50
C LEU A 225 -6.56 -6.89 -5.42
N SER A 226 -6.26 -6.37 -4.23
CA SER A 226 -5.78 -7.19 -3.11
C SER A 226 -6.82 -8.24 -2.69
N TYR A 227 -8.08 -7.85 -2.56
CA TYR A 227 -9.17 -8.76 -2.21
C TYR A 227 -9.32 -9.89 -3.24
N LEU A 228 -9.39 -9.55 -4.53
CA LEU A 228 -9.56 -10.54 -5.59
C LEU A 228 -8.36 -11.46 -5.73
N THR A 229 -7.15 -10.97 -5.44
CA THR A 229 -5.95 -11.81 -5.40
C THR A 229 -6.06 -12.89 -4.33
N VAL A 230 -6.48 -12.51 -3.12
CA VAL A 230 -6.65 -13.45 -2.00
C VAL A 230 -7.72 -14.47 -2.31
N GLU A 231 -8.87 -14.06 -2.85
CA GLU A 231 -9.95 -14.98 -3.20
C GLU A 231 -9.57 -15.92 -4.37
N SER A 232 -8.84 -15.44 -5.36
CA SER A 232 -8.35 -16.30 -6.46
C SER A 232 -7.36 -17.35 -5.99
N ILE A 233 -6.51 -17.05 -5.01
CA ILE A 233 -5.63 -18.06 -4.40
C ILE A 233 -6.45 -19.16 -3.69
N LYS A 234 -7.56 -18.80 -3.03
CA LYS A 234 -8.41 -19.78 -2.34
C LYS A 234 -9.21 -20.67 -3.29
N LEU A 235 -9.69 -20.11 -4.39
CA LEU A 235 -10.60 -20.79 -5.32
C LEU A 235 -9.87 -21.53 -6.46
N ASP A 236 -8.53 -21.50 -6.49
CA ASP A 236 -7.68 -21.97 -7.58
C ASP A 236 -8.17 -21.49 -8.97
N PHE A 237 -8.71 -20.26 -9.00
CA PHE A 237 -9.37 -19.70 -10.17
C PHE A 237 -8.82 -18.31 -10.47
N TRP A 238 -8.00 -18.24 -11.51
CA TRP A 238 -7.23 -17.05 -11.87
C TRP A 238 -7.97 -16.06 -12.81
N ALA A 239 -9.02 -16.50 -13.49
CA ALA A 239 -9.75 -15.67 -14.46
C ALA A 239 -10.34 -14.36 -13.87
N PRO A 240 -10.90 -14.35 -12.64
CA PRO A 240 -11.40 -13.12 -12.01
C PRO A 240 -10.29 -12.11 -11.72
N VAL A 241 -9.08 -12.57 -11.36
CA VAL A 241 -7.91 -11.71 -11.17
C VAL A 241 -7.50 -11.06 -12.49
N PHE A 242 -7.44 -11.82 -13.60
CA PHE A 242 -7.14 -11.23 -14.91
C PHE A 242 -8.17 -10.20 -15.35
N PHE A 243 -9.47 -10.51 -15.19
CA PHE A 243 -10.54 -9.57 -15.52
C PHE A 243 -10.49 -8.31 -14.66
N ALA A 244 -10.26 -8.47 -13.36
CA ALA A 244 -10.11 -7.36 -12.44
C ALA A 244 -8.89 -6.50 -12.75
N LEU A 245 -7.76 -7.11 -13.14
CA LEU A 245 -6.56 -6.38 -13.56
C LEU A 245 -6.84 -5.49 -14.77
N ILE A 246 -7.51 -6.02 -15.79
CA ILE A 246 -7.86 -5.27 -17.01
C ILE A 246 -8.72 -4.05 -16.68
N ILE A 247 -9.62 -4.16 -15.71
CA ILE A 247 -10.49 -3.04 -15.31
C ILE A 247 -9.73 -2.07 -14.39
N THR A 248 -9.17 -2.57 -13.30
CA THR A 248 -8.61 -1.73 -12.22
C THR A 248 -7.34 -1.01 -12.61
N ILE A 249 -6.49 -1.58 -13.47
CA ILE A 249 -5.22 -0.93 -13.87
C ILE A 249 -5.46 0.40 -14.61
N PRO A 250 -6.33 0.47 -15.64
CA PRO A 250 -6.73 1.74 -16.24
C PRO A 250 -7.28 2.74 -15.21
N PHE A 251 -8.09 2.28 -14.26
CA PHE A 251 -8.63 3.15 -13.20
C PHE A 251 -7.54 3.69 -12.28
N VAL A 252 -6.57 2.87 -11.88
CA VAL A 252 -5.43 3.28 -11.04
C VAL A 252 -4.53 4.26 -11.80
N THR A 253 -4.24 3.99 -13.07
CA THR A 253 -3.45 4.90 -13.92
C THR A 253 -4.17 6.24 -14.12
N TYR A 254 -5.47 6.20 -14.40
CA TYR A 254 -6.29 7.41 -14.49
C TYR A 254 -6.29 8.19 -13.19
N GLY A 255 -6.51 7.53 -12.05
CA GLY A 255 -6.47 8.14 -10.72
C GLY A 255 -5.15 8.83 -10.43
N ARG A 256 -4.02 8.20 -10.80
CA ARG A 256 -2.68 8.80 -10.68
C ARG A 256 -2.56 10.10 -11.46
N ILE A 257 -2.92 10.08 -12.74
CA ILE A 257 -2.89 11.28 -13.60
C ILE A 257 -3.83 12.34 -13.03
N TYR A 258 -5.01 11.93 -12.57
CA TYR A 258 -5.99 12.81 -11.97
C TYR A 258 -5.42 13.53 -10.74
N ILE A 259 -4.79 12.83 -9.79
CA ILE A 259 -4.12 13.46 -8.64
C ILE A 259 -3.10 14.50 -9.09
N VAL A 260 -2.23 14.17 -10.06
CA VAL A 260 -1.21 15.12 -10.53
C VAL A 260 -1.86 16.37 -11.16
N VAL A 261 -2.95 16.21 -11.92
CA VAL A 261 -3.71 17.34 -12.47
C VAL A 261 -4.28 18.22 -11.36
N VAL A 262 -4.92 17.61 -10.35
CA VAL A 262 -5.54 18.34 -9.23
C VAL A 262 -4.47 19.08 -8.43
N VAL A 263 -3.40 18.40 -8.03
CA VAL A 263 -2.28 19.00 -7.28
C VAL A 263 -1.67 20.17 -8.05
N ASN A 264 -1.39 20.01 -9.35
CA ASN A 264 -0.81 21.10 -10.14
C ASN A 264 -1.77 22.31 -10.27
N LYS A 265 -3.08 22.06 -10.39
CA LYS A 265 -4.09 23.13 -10.47
C LYS A 265 -4.24 23.87 -9.14
N VAL A 266 -4.30 23.14 -8.05
CA VAL A 266 -4.43 23.66 -6.68
C VAL A 266 -3.21 24.51 -6.32
N LEU A 267 -2.00 24.01 -6.60
CA LEU A 267 -0.77 24.71 -6.27
C LEU A 267 -0.53 25.97 -7.12
N LYS A 268 -1.07 26.03 -8.34
CA LYS A 268 -1.07 27.25 -9.16
C LYS A 268 -2.06 28.32 -8.69
N ARG A 269 -3.12 27.96 -7.97
CA ARG A 269 -4.13 28.90 -7.43
C ARG A 269 -3.72 29.54 -6.11
N GLY A 270 -2.73 28.98 -5.43
CA GLY A 270 -2.23 29.45 -4.13
C GLY A 270 -0.97 30.32 -4.22
N ARG A 271 -0.51 30.65 -5.43
CA ARG A 271 0.52 31.64 -5.73
C ARG A 271 -0.15 32.82 -6.41
#